data_AF-A0A3B8XHE4-F1
#
_entry.id   AF-A0A3B8XHE4-F1
#
_cell.length_a   1.000
_cell.length_b   1.000
_cell.length_c   1.000
_cell.angle_alpha   90.00
_cell.angle_beta   90.00
_cell.angle_gamma   90.00
#
_symmetry.space_group_name_H-M   'P 1'
#
loop_
_entity.id
_entity.type
_entity.pdbx_description
1 polymer ?
#
loop_
_entity_poly.entity_id
_entity_poly.type
_entity_poly.pdbx_seq_one_letter_code
_entity_poly.pdbx_strand_id
1 'polypeptide(L)'
;MKTPAFGMFGSIDGWRSSMRRLKNLFRSFLGDRRGNFAVIFALTLIPIAVAAAASVDISRAYIVETRLKAALDAAALAVGTASGLSSGEVQALAQAYFDANYPADVLGVPGTVSVSDSLTAVDISVSAELPTVMMGLVGIDSLDVVAVSQVMRHGKKLEVVLVLDNTGSMNNDGRMTVLKAAAKDLIDTVSAAAITSGDVRIGIVPFSTDVNVGTANKNADWLKWSWLLPTETCTTSGKGKRKTTTCTQDVRNVSQGSWKGCVVDRDEPYDVLISPPVAGSDATLFPANQNDIYNNQCSLRPLVPLSTNFSMLKTEIDNMTGGGGTNTTIGFVWGWQMLTHGALLSNALAPDPNELDKVMVYLTDGDNTYNRQGIGSCNG
;
A
#
# COMPACT_ATOMS: atom_id res chain seq x y z
N MET A 1 63.07 61.65 74.02
CA MET A 1 64.40 61.20 73.56
C MET A 1 64.29 60.86 72.07
N LYS A 2 65.04 61.59 71.22
CA LYS A 2 65.39 61.36 69.80
C LYS A 2 64.29 61.37 68.69
N THR A 3 64.23 62.50 67.99
CA THR A 3 64.14 62.63 66.51
C THR A 3 65.49 62.25 65.85
N PRO A 4 65.57 61.91 64.53
CA PRO A 4 65.50 62.83 63.35
C PRO A 4 64.55 62.30 62.23
N ALA A 5 63.91 63.07 61.33
CA ALA A 5 64.30 64.09 60.31
C ALA A 5 64.75 63.52 58.94
N PHE A 6 64.41 64.25 57.85
CA PHE A 6 64.58 64.03 56.38
C PHE A 6 63.37 63.43 55.64
N GLY A 7 62.86 63.95 54.52
CA GLY A 7 63.29 65.03 53.63
C GLY A 7 62.33 65.11 52.42
N MET A 8 62.29 66.27 51.79
CA MET A 8 61.28 66.80 50.88
C MET A 8 61.69 66.64 49.39
N PHE A 9 60.70 66.67 48.47
CA PHE A 9 60.77 67.02 47.03
C PHE A 9 61.23 66.02 45.94
N GLY A 10 60.43 65.99 44.85
CA GLY A 10 60.78 65.57 43.48
C GLY A 10 59.80 64.53 42.92
N SER A 11 59.18 64.63 41.73
CA SER A 11 59.28 65.57 40.61
C SER A 11 58.04 65.31 39.72
N ILE A 12 57.50 66.38 39.12
CA ILE A 12 56.32 66.38 38.23
C ILE A 12 56.75 66.04 36.77
N ASP A 13 57.97 65.53 36.56
CA ASP A 13 58.59 65.41 35.23
C ASP A 13 58.28 64.11 34.46
N GLY A 14 57.61 63.14 35.09
CA GLY A 14 57.25 61.87 34.44
C GLY A 14 56.18 62.03 33.33
N TRP A 15 55.20 62.90 33.54
CA TRP A 15 54.04 63.03 32.64
C TRP A 15 54.35 63.81 31.34
N ARG A 16 55.28 64.77 31.39
CA ARG A 16 55.65 65.57 30.22
C ARG A 16 56.50 64.79 29.21
N SER A 17 57.25 63.77 29.65
CA SER A 17 58.07 62.93 28.77
C SER A 17 57.25 61.89 27.99
N SER A 18 56.23 61.28 28.62
CA SER A 18 55.32 60.34 27.97
C SER A 18 54.42 61.01 26.94
N MET A 19 53.90 62.22 27.21
CA MET A 19 53.14 62.97 26.20
C MET A 19 54.00 63.46 25.03
N ARG A 20 55.29 63.74 25.23
CA ARG A 20 56.22 64.09 24.14
C ARG A 20 56.56 62.88 23.26
N ARG A 21 56.72 61.69 23.85
CA ARG A 21 56.93 60.44 23.10
C ARG A 21 55.69 60.04 22.29
N LEU A 22 54.49 60.17 22.85
CA LEU A 22 53.24 59.96 22.11
C LEU A 22 53.07 60.98 20.96
N LYS A 23 53.35 62.26 21.21
CA LYS A 23 53.29 63.30 20.17
C LYS A 23 54.30 63.08 19.03
N ASN A 24 55.49 62.56 19.34
CA ASN A 24 56.51 62.25 18.33
C ASN A 24 56.19 60.98 17.54
N LEU A 25 55.59 59.95 18.17
CA LEU A 25 55.06 58.77 17.47
C LEU A 25 53.89 59.13 16.54
N PHE A 26 52.97 59.98 16.97
CA PHE A 26 51.89 60.47 16.11
C PHE A 26 52.41 61.37 14.97
N ARG A 27 53.45 62.19 15.22
CA ARG A 27 54.10 62.98 14.16
C ARG A 27 54.88 62.13 13.17
N SER A 28 55.53 61.04 13.59
CA SER A 28 56.17 60.10 12.66
C SER A 28 55.14 59.30 11.87
N PHE A 29 53.97 59.00 12.46
CA PHE A 29 52.86 58.33 11.78
C PHE A 29 52.19 59.22 10.71
N LEU A 30 52.09 60.52 10.96
CA LEU A 30 51.54 61.51 10.02
C LEU A 30 52.50 61.85 8.86
N GLY A 31 53.79 61.54 8.98
CA GLY A 31 54.80 61.81 7.95
C GLY A 31 55.13 60.63 7.03
N ASP A 32 54.60 59.43 7.30
CA ASP A 32 55.03 58.21 6.62
C ASP A 32 54.14 57.87 5.40
N ARG A 33 54.72 57.91 4.20
CA ARG A 33 54.04 57.58 2.93
C ARG A 33 53.71 56.09 2.78
N ARG A 34 54.02 55.26 3.78
CA ARG A 34 53.57 53.86 3.91
C ARG A 34 52.12 53.72 4.40
N GLY A 35 51.44 54.83 4.73
CA GLY A 35 50.03 54.84 5.16
C GLY A 35 49.03 54.20 4.20
N ASN A 36 49.35 54.09 2.91
CA ASN A 36 48.49 53.40 1.95
C ASN A 36 48.28 51.91 2.30
N PHE A 37 49.31 51.24 2.82
CA PHE A 37 49.19 49.84 3.25
C PHE A 37 48.28 49.69 4.47
N ALA A 38 48.41 50.58 5.45
CA ALA A 38 47.57 50.56 6.65
C ALA A 38 46.09 50.86 6.32
N VAL A 39 45.85 51.78 5.38
CA VAL A 39 44.49 52.11 4.90
C VAL A 39 43.89 50.94 4.12
N ILE A 40 44.63 50.34 3.18
CA ILE A 40 44.17 49.16 2.42
C ILE A 40 43.93 47.98 3.37
N PHE A 41 44.84 47.71 4.30
CA PHE A 41 44.70 46.65 5.31
C PHE A 41 43.47 46.85 6.20
N ALA A 42 43.23 48.07 6.69
CA ALA A 42 42.06 48.38 7.51
C ALA A 42 40.75 48.20 6.71
N LEU A 43 40.74 48.59 5.43
CA LEU A 43 39.58 48.43 4.56
C LEU A 43 39.33 46.97 4.16
N THR A 44 40.36 46.14 4.00
CA THR A 44 40.20 44.71 3.68
C THR A 44 39.93 43.83 4.90
N LEU A 45 40.33 44.27 6.10
CA LEU A 45 40.03 43.57 7.35
C LEU A 45 38.52 43.49 7.60
N ILE A 46 37.77 44.54 7.26
CA ILE A 46 36.31 44.58 7.45
C ILE A 46 35.61 43.43 6.69
N PRO A 47 35.72 43.29 5.36
CA PRO A 47 35.05 42.20 4.65
C PRO A 47 35.56 40.81 5.06
N ILE A 48 36.83 40.67 5.45
CA ILE A 48 37.36 39.38 5.98
C ILE A 48 36.72 39.05 7.33
N ALA A 49 36.59 40.03 8.22
CA ALA A 49 35.95 39.85 9.52
C ALA A 49 34.46 39.53 9.36
N VAL A 50 33.76 40.17 8.41
CA VAL A 50 32.36 39.86 8.09
C VAL A 50 32.22 38.44 7.53
N ALA A 51 33.12 38.00 6.65
CA ALA A 51 33.11 36.63 6.14
C ALA A 51 33.36 35.59 7.25
N ALA A 52 34.28 35.88 8.17
CA ALA A 52 34.53 35.03 9.34
C ALA A 52 33.37 35.02 10.34
N ALA A 53 32.69 36.16 10.51
CA ALA A 53 31.47 36.26 11.31
C ALA A 53 30.34 35.43 10.72
N ALA A 54 30.12 35.57 9.40
CA ALA A 54 29.09 34.82 8.68
C ALA A 54 29.30 33.30 8.75
N SER A 55 30.55 32.83 8.67
CA SER A 55 30.82 31.39 8.72
C SER A 55 30.44 30.75 10.06
N VAL A 56 30.58 31.47 11.19
CA VAL A 56 30.17 30.99 12.51
C VAL A 56 28.66 30.85 12.60
N ASP A 57 27.91 31.86 12.17
CA ASP A 57 26.44 31.81 12.21
C ASP A 57 25.86 30.82 11.20
N ILE A 58 26.48 30.67 10.01
CA ILE A 58 26.12 29.61 9.06
C ILE A 58 26.38 28.22 9.65
N SER A 59 27.50 28.04 10.39
CA SER A 59 27.78 26.76 11.06
C SER A 59 26.71 26.43 12.11
N ARG A 60 26.25 27.45 12.86
CA ARG A 60 25.13 27.29 13.81
C ARG A 60 23.83 26.96 13.06
N ALA A 61 23.53 27.66 11.96
CA ALA A 61 22.35 27.42 11.13
C ALA A 61 22.31 25.97 10.62
N TYR A 62 23.46 25.43 10.19
CA TYR A 62 23.55 24.03 9.73
C TYR A 62 23.30 23.01 10.85
N ILE A 63 23.75 23.29 12.08
CA ILE A 63 23.44 22.45 13.25
C ILE A 63 21.94 22.48 13.56
N VAL A 64 21.30 23.65 13.44
CA VAL A 64 19.84 23.76 13.60
C VAL A 64 19.13 22.99 12.49
N GLU A 65 19.51 23.17 11.23
CA GLU A 65 18.92 22.49 10.07
C GLU A 65 18.97 20.95 10.22
N THR A 66 20.13 20.41 10.60
CA THR A 66 20.30 18.96 10.79
C THR A 66 19.43 18.41 11.92
N ARG A 67 19.21 19.18 12.99
CA ARG A 67 18.32 18.79 14.10
C ARG A 67 16.85 18.89 13.72
N LEU A 68 16.45 19.97 13.03
CA LEU A 68 15.10 20.12 12.51
C LEU A 68 14.75 18.97 11.56
N LYS A 69 15.68 18.59 10.68
CA LYS A 69 15.52 17.42 9.79
C LYS A 69 15.32 16.13 10.58
N ALA A 70 16.15 15.86 11.59
CA ALA A 70 16.00 14.65 12.41
C ALA A 70 14.64 14.58 13.13
N ALA A 71 14.15 15.70 13.67
CA ALA A 71 12.83 15.76 14.30
C ALA A 71 11.68 15.63 13.29
N LEU A 72 11.81 16.26 12.12
CA LEU A 72 10.86 16.14 11.02
C LEU A 72 10.78 14.72 10.46
N ASP A 73 11.91 14.01 10.32
CA ASP A 73 11.92 12.63 9.84
C ASP A 73 11.16 11.69 10.78
N ALA A 74 11.28 11.91 12.10
CA ALA A 74 10.50 11.18 13.09
C ALA A 74 8.99 11.48 12.97
N ALA A 75 8.62 12.75 12.77
CA ALA A 75 7.23 13.16 12.55
C ALA A 75 6.66 12.62 11.23
N ALA A 76 7.45 12.65 10.16
CA ALA A 76 7.09 12.12 8.85
C ALA A 76 6.85 10.61 8.93
N LEU A 77 7.73 9.86 9.59
CA LEU A 77 7.53 8.43 9.77
C LEU A 77 6.24 8.11 10.54
N ALA A 78 5.98 8.84 11.64
CA ALA A 78 4.77 8.64 12.44
C ALA A 78 3.49 8.87 11.63
N VAL A 79 3.43 9.98 10.89
CA VAL A 79 2.30 10.34 10.03
C VAL A 79 2.17 9.39 8.83
N GLY A 80 3.28 8.90 8.29
CA GLY A 80 3.30 7.93 7.19
C GLY A 80 2.64 6.60 7.56
N THR A 81 2.73 6.18 8.83
CA THR A 81 2.09 4.96 9.33
C THR A 81 0.64 5.16 9.80
N ALA A 82 0.20 6.40 9.97
CA ALA A 82 -1.16 6.70 10.41
C ALA A 82 -2.16 6.58 9.26
N SER A 83 -3.27 5.85 9.49
CA SER A 83 -4.36 5.65 8.54
C SER A 83 -5.71 6.05 9.14
N GLY A 84 -6.60 6.64 8.34
CA GLY A 84 -7.98 6.94 8.77
C GLY A 84 -8.14 8.20 9.63
N LEU A 85 -7.14 9.07 9.68
CA LEU A 85 -7.19 10.37 10.35
C LEU A 85 -7.63 11.47 9.39
N SER A 86 -8.33 12.48 9.91
CA SER A 86 -8.60 13.73 9.20
C SER A 86 -7.34 14.59 9.06
N SER A 87 -7.34 15.55 8.14
CA SER A 87 -6.19 16.45 7.93
C SER A 87 -5.77 17.22 9.18
N GLY A 88 -6.73 17.61 10.04
CA GLY A 88 -6.45 18.26 11.31
C GLY A 88 -5.78 17.34 12.33
N GLU A 89 -6.17 16.06 12.37
CA GLU A 89 -5.59 15.05 13.25
C GLU A 89 -4.18 14.66 12.79
N VAL A 90 -3.95 14.58 11.47
CA VAL A 90 -2.63 14.35 10.89
C VAL A 90 -1.66 15.50 11.24
N GLN A 91 -2.12 16.75 11.13
CA GLN A 91 -1.35 17.93 11.53
C GLN A 91 -1.02 17.93 13.03
N ALA A 92 -1.97 17.57 13.89
CA ALA A 92 -1.75 17.48 15.32
C ALA A 92 -0.76 16.35 15.69
N LEU A 93 -0.85 15.21 15.01
CA LEU A 93 0.07 14.09 15.16
C LEU A 93 1.50 14.49 14.76
N ALA A 94 1.65 15.12 13.59
CA ALA A 94 2.94 15.61 13.11
C ALA A 94 3.59 16.57 14.13
N GLN A 95 2.81 17.52 14.64
CA GLN A 95 3.28 18.49 15.64
C GLN A 95 3.71 17.79 16.93
N ALA A 96 2.91 16.85 17.45
CA ALA A 96 3.23 16.14 18.68
C ALA A 96 4.53 15.31 18.56
N TYR A 97 4.73 14.63 17.43
CA TYR A 97 5.97 13.88 17.18
C TYR A 97 7.17 14.81 16.96
N PHE A 98 6.98 15.95 16.30
CA PHE A 98 8.03 16.93 16.13
C PHE A 98 8.47 17.50 17.49
N ASP A 99 7.53 17.95 18.33
CA ASP A 99 7.81 18.54 19.65
C ASP A 99 8.49 17.54 20.59
N ALA A 100 8.14 16.26 20.50
CA ALA A 100 8.79 15.19 21.26
C ALA A 100 10.26 14.97 20.85
N ASN A 101 10.61 15.26 19.60
CA ASN A 101 11.96 15.08 19.04
C ASN A 101 12.76 16.39 18.96
N TYR A 102 12.15 17.54 19.25
CA TYR A 102 12.78 18.86 19.29
C TYR A 102 12.44 19.60 20.60
N PRO A 103 13.12 19.29 21.73
CA PRO A 103 12.82 19.90 23.01
C PRO A 103 13.18 21.40 23.03
N ALA A 104 12.48 22.16 23.89
CA ALA A 104 12.54 23.63 23.92
C ALA A 104 13.88 24.23 24.39
N ASP A 105 14.80 23.41 24.92
CA ASP A 105 16.15 23.81 25.32
C ASP A 105 17.15 23.84 24.15
N VAL A 106 16.69 23.50 22.95
CA VAL A 106 17.51 23.43 21.74
C VAL A 106 17.62 24.81 21.06
N LEU A 107 18.80 25.09 20.48
CA LEU A 107 19.08 26.29 19.70
C LEU A 107 18.14 26.43 18.49
N GLY A 108 17.52 27.61 18.31
CA GLY A 108 16.58 27.91 17.22
C GLY A 108 15.14 27.65 17.64
N VAL A 109 14.29 28.68 17.55
CA VAL A 109 12.88 28.59 17.97
C VAL A 109 12.06 28.07 16.79
N PRO A 110 11.52 26.83 16.85
CA PRO A 110 10.73 26.29 15.76
C PRO A 110 9.35 26.95 15.71
N GLY A 111 8.86 27.20 14.50
CA GLY A 111 7.46 27.52 14.25
C GLY A 111 6.58 26.28 14.27
N THR A 112 5.31 26.45 13.90
CA THR A 112 4.39 25.32 13.71
C THR A 112 4.83 24.48 12.53
N VAL A 113 4.78 23.16 12.70
CA VAL A 113 4.93 22.22 11.59
C VAL A 113 3.83 22.49 10.57
N SER A 114 4.15 22.43 9.29
CA SER A 114 3.18 22.49 8.21
C SER A 114 3.13 21.13 7.51
N VAL A 115 1.92 20.60 7.35
CA VAL A 115 1.70 19.30 6.70
C VAL A 115 0.91 19.51 5.41
N SER A 116 1.46 19.01 4.31
CA SER A 116 0.73 18.79 3.07
C SER A 116 0.49 17.30 2.91
N ASP A 117 -0.74 16.88 3.25
CA ASP A 117 -1.15 15.47 3.20
C ASP A 117 -1.76 15.16 1.83
N SER A 118 -1.16 14.18 1.14
CA SER A 118 -1.70 13.58 -0.08
C SER A 118 -1.87 12.08 0.11
N LEU A 119 -2.58 11.43 -0.81
CA LEU A 119 -2.85 9.99 -0.71
C LEU A 119 -1.57 9.13 -0.76
N THR A 120 -0.54 9.56 -1.50
CA THR A 120 0.69 8.80 -1.74
C THR A 120 1.90 9.32 -0.99
N ALA A 121 1.86 10.58 -0.55
CA ALA A 121 2.98 11.25 0.08
C ALA A 121 2.48 12.25 1.12
N VAL A 122 3.22 12.40 2.20
CA VAL A 122 3.02 13.49 3.15
C VAL A 122 4.29 14.31 3.20
N ASP A 123 4.18 15.56 2.79
CA ASP A 123 5.25 16.55 2.90
C ASP A 123 5.09 17.30 4.22
N ILE A 124 6.15 17.36 5.01
CA ILE A 124 6.18 18.04 6.29
C ILE A 124 7.32 19.04 6.27
N SER A 125 7.03 20.29 6.64
CA SER A 125 8.07 21.32 6.74
C SER A 125 7.93 22.15 8.00
N VAL A 126 9.07 22.65 8.49
CA VAL A 126 9.15 23.55 9.64
C VAL A 126 10.17 24.64 9.34
N SER A 127 9.90 25.85 9.82
CA SER A 127 10.85 26.96 9.83
C SER A 127 11.24 27.26 11.27
N ALA A 128 12.52 27.50 11.53
CA ALA A 128 12.99 27.99 12.82
C ALA A 128 13.78 29.28 12.66
N GLU A 129 13.51 30.24 13.54
CA GLU A 129 14.26 31.49 13.59
C GLU A 129 15.50 31.30 14.48
N LEU A 130 16.67 31.57 13.89
CA LEU A 130 17.97 31.51 14.58
C LEU A 130 18.55 32.92 14.73
N PRO A 131 18.63 33.46 15.97
CA PRO A 131 19.33 34.70 16.23
C PRO A 131 20.83 34.59 15.90
N THR A 132 21.32 35.51 15.06
CA THR A 132 22.74 35.58 14.72
C THR A 132 23.53 36.18 15.89
N VAL A 133 24.76 35.72 16.10
CA VAL A 133 25.63 36.25 17.16
C VAL A 133 26.68 37.19 16.57
N MET A 134 27.20 36.87 15.39
CA MET A 134 28.26 37.63 14.74
C MET A 134 27.75 38.47 13.59
N MET A 135 26.78 37.98 12.81
CA MET A 135 26.15 38.74 11.72
C MET A 135 25.22 39.85 12.19
N GLY A 136 24.73 39.80 13.44
CA GLY A 136 24.00 40.91 14.06
C GLY A 136 24.82 42.20 14.14
N LEU A 137 26.16 42.09 14.22
CA LEU A 137 27.08 43.25 14.20
C LEU A 137 27.07 44.01 12.87
N VAL A 138 26.59 43.38 11.80
CA VAL A 138 26.46 43.97 10.46
C VAL A 138 24.99 44.16 10.04
N GLY A 139 24.05 44.05 10.98
CA GLY A 139 22.62 44.34 10.76
C GLY A 139 21.78 43.19 10.23
N ILE A 140 22.26 41.93 10.31
CA ILE A 140 21.46 40.73 10.03
C ILE A 140 21.17 40.06 11.37
N ASP A 141 20.01 40.31 11.96
CA ASP A 141 19.72 39.91 13.35
C ASP A 141 19.27 38.44 13.51
N SER A 142 18.69 37.85 12.46
CA SER A 142 18.26 36.45 12.47
C SER A 142 18.41 35.78 11.10
N LEU A 143 18.42 34.45 11.12
CA LEU A 143 18.37 33.58 9.95
C LEU A 143 17.18 32.64 10.08
N ASP A 144 16.35 32.58 9.05
CA ASP A 144 15.32 31.55 8.93
C ASP A 144 15.94 30.25 8.40
N VAL A 145 15.80 29.19 9.17
CA VAL A 145 16.27 27.85 8.80
C VAL A 145 15.06 26.97 8.52
N VAL A 146 14.91 26.58 7.26
CA VAL A 146 13.80 25.73 6.81
C VAL A 146 14.28 24.29 6.65
N ALA A 147 13.53 23.35 7.21
CA ALA A 147 13.71 21.93 6.97
C ALA A 147 12.42 21.34 6.38
N VAL A 148 12.61 20.36 5.48
CA VAL A 148 11.54 19.63 4.80
C VAL A 148 11.86 18.14 4.90
N SER A 149 10.84 17.33 5.15
CA SER A 149 10.89 15.87 5.07
C SER A 149 9.64 15.37 4.34
N GLN A 150 9.79 14.27 3.61
CA GLN A 150 8.71 13.63 2.86
C GLN A 150 8.67 12.15 3.21
N VAL A 151 7.46 11.64 3.46
CA VAL A 151 7.21 10.20 3.60
C VAL A 151 6.26 9.73 2.50
N MET A 152 6.55 8.58 1.90
CA MET A 152 5.66 7.95 0.93
C MET A 152 4.71 6.98 1.65
N ARG A 153 3.40 7.18 1.51
CA ARG A 153 2.38 6.15 1.77
C ARG A 153 2.24 5.33 0.50
N HIS A 154 3.07 4.30 0.34
CA HIS A 154 2.79 3.32 -0.70
C HIS A 154 1.68 2.39 -0.20
N GLY A 155 0.43 2.71 -0.55
CA GLY A 155 -0.66 1.76 -0.39
C GLY A 155 -0.33 0.53 -1.23
N LYS A 156 -0.33 -0.66 -0.60
CA LYS A 156 -0.18 -1.90 -1.34
C LYS A 156 -1.27 -1.99 -2.41
N LYS A 157 -0.89 -2.50 -3.58
CA LYS A 157 -1.87 -2.92 -4.57
C LYS A 157 -2.73 -4.02 -3.97
N LEU A 158 -3.96 -4.12 -4.45
CA LEU A 158 -4.93 -5.08 -3.96
C LEU A 158 -5.54 -5.85 -5.12
N GLU A 159 -5.43 -7.17 -5.07
CA GLU A 159 -6.18 -8.09 -5.92
C GLU A 159 -7.25 -8.78 -5.10
N VAL A 160 -8.52 -8.51 -5.38
CA VAL A 160 -9.65 -9.14 -4.70
C VAL A 160 -10.39 -10.07 -5.64
N VAL A 161 -10.68 -11.29 -5.23
CA VAL A 161 -11.67 -12.13 -5.93
C VAL A 161 -12.92 -12.27 -5.08
N LEU A 162 -14.07 -12.00 -5.69
CA LEU A 162 -15.38 -12.21 -5.10
C LEU A 162 -15.89 -13.57 -5.57
N VAL A 163 -15.92 -14.54 -4.67
CA VAL A 163 -16.52 -15.85 -4.91
C VAL A 163 -17.95 -15.81 -4.41
N LEU A 164 -18.90 -15.81 -5.34
CA LEU A 164 -20.29 -15.47 -5.09
C LEU A 164 -21.20 -16.67 -5.34
N ASP A 165 -21.90 -17.08 -4.29
CA ASP A 165 -22.87 -18.17 -4.33
C ASP A 165 -24.11 -17.75 -5.13
N ASN A 166 -24.39 -18.52 -6.18
CA ASN A 166 -25.54 -18.40 -7.06
C ASN A 166 -26.42 -19.65 -7.03
N THR A 167 -26.46 -20.34 -5.90
CA THR A 167 -27.23 -21.59 -5.74
C THR A 167 -28.73 -21.32 -5.59
N GLY A 168 -29.54 -22.37 -5.63
CA GLY A 168 -31.00 -22.25 -5.53
C GLY A 168 -31.48 -21.63 -4.20
N SER A 169 -30.76 -21.84 -3.09
CA SER A 169 -31.08 -21.27 -1.78
C SER A 169 -31.04 -19.73 -1.78
N MET A 170 -30.17 -19.15 -2.61
CA MET A 170 -30.02 -17.70 -2.74
C MET A 170 -31.27 -17.01 -3.31
N ASN A 171 -32.18 -17.74 -3.95
CA ASN A 171 -33.47 -17.20 -4.40
C ASN A 171 -34.49 -17.02 -3.26
N ASN A 172 -34.21 -17.57 -2.07
CA ASN A 172 -35.10 -17.48 -0.92
C ASN A 172 -34.81 -16.20 -0.11
N ASP A 173 -35.83 -15.67 0.56
CA ASP A 173 -35.73 -14.56 1.53
C ASP A 173 -35.02 -13.28 1.02
N GLY A 174 -34.92 -13.09 -0.31
CA GLY A 174 -34.20 -11.96 -0.90
C GLY A 174 -32.68 -12.00 -0.72
N ARG A 175 -32.09 -13.17 -0.39
CA ARG A 175 -30.65 -13.34 -0.13
C ARG A 175 -29.79 -12.90 -1.32
N MET A 176 -30.20 -13.26 -2.54
CA MET A 176 -29.52 -12.82 -3.77
C MET A 176 -29.51 -11.28 -3.89
N THR A 177 -30.60 -10.60 -3.51
CA THR A 177 -30.64 -9.13 -3.52
C THR A 177 -29.65 -8.54 -2.53
N VAL A 178 -29.55 -9.12 -1.33
CA VAL A 178 -28.60 -8.68 -0.29
C VAL A 178 -27.16 -8.96 -0.70
N LEU A 179 -26.87 -10.15 -1.24
CA LEU A 179 -25.54 -10.50 -1.73
C LEU A 179 -25.09 -9.55 -2.84
N LYS A 180 -25.97 -9.23 -3.81
CA LYS A 180 -25.67 -8.26 -4.86
C LYS A 180 -25.39 -6.87 -4.28
N ALA A 181 -26.18 -6.41 -3.31
CA ALA A 181 -25.95 -5.12 -2.68
C ALA A 181 -24.60 -5.08 -1.94
N ALA A 182 -24.32 -6.09 -1.12
CA ALA A 182 -23.08 -6.19 -0.35
C ALA A 182 -21.84 -6.31 -1.23
N ALA A 183 -21.90 -7.12 -2.30
CA ALA A 183 -20.80 -7.25 -3.24
C ALA A 183 -20.50 -5.93 -3.97
N LYS A 184 -21.53 -5.16 -4.34
CA LYS A 184 -21.36 -3.83 -4.96
C LYS A 184 -20.81 -2.80 -3.97
N ASP A 185 -21.29 -2.80 -2.74
CA ASP A 185 -20.79 -1.92 -1.67
C ASP A 185 -19.31 -2.20 -1.36
N LEU A 186 -18.92 -3.48 -1.34
CA LEU A 186 -17.53 -3.88 -1.22
C LEU A 186 -16.69 -3.41 -2.41
N ILE A 187 -17.18 -3.53 -3.65
CA ILE A 187 -16.49 -3.00 -4.83
C ILE A 187 -16.29 -1.49 -4.69
N ASP A 188 -17.31 -0.74 -4.28
CA ASP A 188 -17.23 0.71 -4.12
C ASP A 188 -16.24 1.09 -2.99
N THR A 189 -16.27 0.39 -1.87
CA THR A 189 -15.34 0.60 -0.75
C THR A 189 -13.90 0.30 -1.13
N VAL A 190 -13.65 -0.84 -1.79
CA VAL A 190 -12.30 -1.28 -2.14
C VAL A 190 -11.74 -0.46 -3.30
N SER A 191 -12.56 -0.10 -4.30
CA SER A 191 -12.12 0.75 -5.41
C SER A 191 -11.82 2.18 -4.98
N ALA A 192 -12.44 2.69 -3.92
CA ALA A 192 -12.11 4.00 -3.35
C ALA A 192 -10.68 4.07 -2.76
N ALA A 193 -10.06 2.93 -2.45
CA ALA A 193 -8.67 2.88 -2.02
C ALA A 193 -7.67 3.00 -3.20
N ALA A 194 -8.13 2.88 -4.45
CA ALA A 194 -7.26 3.00 -5.62
C ALA A 194 -6.90 4.47 -5.88
N ILE A 195 -5.60 4.76 -5.92
CA ILE A 195 -5.09 6.10 -6.25
C ILE A 195 -4.87 6.19 -7.76
N THR A 196 -4.27 5.14 -8.32
CA THR A 196 -4.01 4.97 -9.75
C THR A 196 -4.81 3.79 -10.30
N SER A 197 -5.18 3.87 -11.57
CA SER A 197 -5.78 2.73 -12.28
C SER A 197 -4.81 1.54 -12.26
N GLY A 198 -5.26 0.43 -11.66
CA GLY A 198 -4.46 -0.80 -11.53
C GLY A 198 -4.01 -1.10 -10.09
N ASP A 199 -4.11 -0.12 -9.18
CA ASP A 199 -3.82 -0.33 -7.75
C ASP A 199 -4.79 -1.33 -7.14
N VAL A 200 -6.06 -1.29 -7.56
CA VAL A 200 -7.09 -2.24 -7.15
C VAL A 200 -7.60 -2.96 -8.39
N ARG A 201 -7.60 -4.30 -8.34
CA ARG A 201 -8.22 -5.14 -9.35
C ARG A 201 -9.13 -6.16 -8.69
N ILE A 202 -10.35 -6.26 -9.20
CA ILE A 202 -11.39 -7.13 -8.65
C ILE A 202 -11.81 -8.15 -9.72
N GLY A 203 -11.87 -9.41 -9.33
CA GLY A 203 -12.37 -10.52 -10.13
C GLY A 203 -13.64 -11.09 -9.51
N ILE A 204 -14.44 -11.79 -10.31
CA ILE A 204 -15.69 -12.39 -9.86
C ILE A 204 -15.74 -13.85 -10.29
N VAL A 205 -16.06 -14.74 -9.36
CA VAL A 205 -16.29 -16.17 -9.58
C VAL A 205 -17.69 -16.51 -9.06
N PRO A 206 -18.71 -16.49 -9.92
CA PRO A 206 -20.03 -17.00 -9.57
C PRO A 206 -19.99 -18.53 -9.55
N PHE A 207 -20.57 -19.16 -8.53
CA PHE A 207 -20.57 -20.62 -8.41
C PHE A 207 -21.93 -21.18 -7.99
N SER A 208 -22.20 -22.42 -8.42
CA SER A 208 -23.25 -23.28 -7.87
C SER A 208 -22.72 -24.71 -7.75
N THR A 209 -23.26 -25.69 -8.48
CA THR A 209 -22.61 -27.00 -8.68
C THR A 209 -21.46 -26.93 -9.68
N ASP A 210 -21.42 -25.86 -10.48
CA ASP A 210 -20.39 -25.58 -11.47
C ASP A 210 -19.91 -24.12 -11.43
N VAL A 211 -18.91 -23.83 -12.27
CA VAL A 211 -18.43 -22.48 -12.57
C VAL A 211 -18.49 -22.28 -14.09
N ASN A 212 -18.88 -21.09 -14.54
CA ASN A 212 -18.91 -20.76 -15.97
C ASN A 212 -17.59 -20.13 -16.41
N VAL A 213 -16.82 -20.85 -17.22
CA VAL A 213 -15.52 -20.41 -17.78
C VAL A 213 -15.66 -19.73 -19.15
N GLY A 214 -16.88 -19.56 -19.65
CA GLY A 214 -17.17 -18.88 -20.91
C GLY A 214 -17.02 -19.76 -22.16
N THR A 215 -17.90 -19.54 -23.14
CA THR A 215 -17.96 -20.31 -24.39
C THR A 215 -16.77 -20.13 -25.32
N ALA A 216 -15.98 -19.07 -25.12
CA ALA A 216 -14.73 -18.84 -25.84
C ALA A 216 -13.74 -20.00 -25.65
N ASN A 217 -13.83 -20.74 -24.55
CA ASN A 217 -12.94 -21.85 -24.22
C ASN A 217 -13.36 -23.19 -24.83
N LYS A 218 -14.35 -23.25 -25.72
CA LYS A 218 -14.87 -24.51 -26.29
C LYS A 218 -13.83 -25.43 -26.96
N ASN A 219 -12.71 -24.86 -27.41
CA ASN A 219 -11.62 -25.58 -28.09
C ASN A 219 -10.40 -25.79 -27.18
N ALA A 220 -10.51 -25.48 -25.90
CA ALA A 220 -9.42 -25.64 -24.96
C ALA A 220 -9.08 -27.12 -24.73
N ASP A 221 -7.78 -27.41 -24.65
CA ASP A 221 -7.22 -28.73 -24.39
C ASP A 221 -7.30 -29.15 -22.91
N TRP A 222 -7.58 -28.20 -22.01
CA TRP A 222 -7.83 -28.44 -20.59
C TRP A 222 -9.27 -28.86 -20.26
N LEU A 223 -10.14 -28.98 -21.27
CA LEU A 223 -11.52 -29.46 -21.13
C LEU A 223 -11.67 -30.92 -21.58
N LYS A 224 -12.58 -31.65 -20.93
CA LYS A 224 -13.09 -32.94 -21.42
C LYS A 224 -14.60 -32.93 -21.60
N TRP A 225 -15.06 -33.68 -22.60
CA TRP A 225 -16.45 -33.64 -23.10
C TRP A 225 -17.26 -34.89 -22.75
N SER A 226 -16.58 -35.94 -22.29
CA SER A 226 -17.17 -37.19 -21.84
C SER A 226 -16.56 -37.55 -20.49
N TRP A 227 -17.39 -37.89 -19.50
CA TRP A 227 -16.91 -38.23 -18.16
C TRP A 227 -17.93 -39.05 -17.37
N LEU A 228 -17.44 -39.80 -16.38
CA LEU A 228 -18.22 -40.71 -15.55
C LEU A 228 -18.94 -39.96 -14.42
N LEU A 229 -20.24 -40.18 -14.29
CA LEU A 229 -21.05 -39.66 -13.19
C LEU A 229 -20.93 -40.56 -11.95
N PRO A 230 -21.18 -40.02 -10.75
CA PRO A 230 -21.24 -40.81 -9.52
C PRO A 230 -22.47 -41.74 -9.47
N THR A 231 -23.43 -41.59 -10.38
CA THR A 231 -24.61 -42.44 -10.48
C THR A 231 -24.35 -43.69 -11.32
N GLU A 232 -25.06 -44.77 -11.01
CA GLU A 232 -25.06 -46.00 -11.80
C GLU A 232 -26.50 -46.44 -12.15
N THR A 233 -26.66 -46.98 -13.34
CA THR A 233 -27.91 -47.60 -13.79
C THR A 233 -27.79 -49.12 -13.68
N CYS A 234 -28.63 -49.72 -12.83
CA CYS A 234 -28.69 -51.17 -12.64
C CYS A 234 -29.86 -51.80 -13.39
N THR A 235 -29.58 -52.83 -14.18
CA THR A 235 -30.61 -53.64 -14.86
C THR A 235 -30.61 -55.05 -14.30
N THR A 236 -31.79 -55.53 -13.90
CA THR A 236 -31.98 -56.92 -13.43
C THR A 236 -32.63 -57.74 -14.54
N SER A 237 -31.98 -58.83 -14.95
CA SER A 237 -32.50 -59.76 -15.96
C SER A 237 -32.58 -61.19 -15.42
N GLY A 238 -33.47 -62.03 -15.98
CA GLY A 238 -33.69 -63.41 -15.56
C GLY A 238 -34.98 -63.64 -14.75
N LYS A 239 -35.27 -64.91 -14.42
CA LYS A 239 -36.49 -65.34 -13.69
C LYS A 239 -36.14 -66.22 -12.48
N GLY A 240 -36.94 -66.12 -11.42
CA GLY A 240 -36.78 -66.94 -10.21
C GLY A 240 -35.41 -66.75 -9.55
N LYS A 241 -34.76 -67.85 -9.15
CA LYS A 241 -33.43 -67.84 -8.49
C LYS A 241 -32.25 -67.52 -9.43
N ARG A 242 -32.49 -67.29 -10.73
CA ARG A 242 -31.46 -66.95 -11.74
C ARG A 242 -31.51 -65.47 -12.14
N LYS A 243 -31.98 -64.59 -11.26
CA LYS A 243 -31.92 -63.14 -11.50
C LYS A 243 -30.49 -62.66 -11.35
N THR A 244 -30.01 -61.90 -12.32
CA THR A 244 -28.70 -61.23 -12.30
C THR A 244 -28.92 -59.75 -12.44
N THR A 245 -28.30 -58.97 -11.55
CA THR A 245 -28.29 -57.51 -11.62
C THR A 245 -26.92 -57.05 -12.12
N THR A 246 -26.92 -56.26 -13.19
CA THR A 246 -25.72 -55.63 -13.73
C THR A 246 -25.88 -54.12 -13.63
N CYS A 247 -24.94 -53.47 -12.96
CA CYS A 247 -24.88 -52.02 -12.84
C CYS A 247 -23.79 -51.47 -13.75
N THR A 248 -24.10 -50.38 -14.45
CA THR A 248 -23.17 -49.65 -15.30
C THR A 248 -23.14 -48.21 -14.85
N GLN A 249 -21.93 -47.65 -14.66
CA GLN A 249 -21.77 -46.25 -14.31
C GLN A 249 -22.28 -45.35 -15.43
N ASP A 250 -23.02 -44.32 -15.05
CA ASP A 250 -23.59 -43.40 -16.03
C ASP A 250 -22.47 -42.52 -16.62
N VAL A 251 -22.53 -42.28 -17.93
CA VAL A 251 -21.57 -41.40 -18.64
C VAL A 251 -22.29 -40.14 -19.08
N ARG A 252 -21.72 -38.99 -18.74
CA ARG A 252 -22.13 -37.70 -19.30
C ARG A 252 -21.37 -37.44 -20.59
N ASN A 253 -22.09 -37.10 -21.65
CA ASN A 253 -21.54 -36.57 -22.89
C ASN A 253 -22.11 -35.17 -23.14
N VAL A 254 -21.24 -34.17 -23.28
CA VAL A 254 -21.62 -32.78 -23.58
C VAL A 254 -21.25 -32.44 -25.02
N SER A 255 -22.22 -31.92 -25.77
CA SER A 255 -21.96 -31.45 -27.13
C SER A 255 -21.29 -30.07 -27.10
N GLN A 256 -20.13 -29.96 -27.75
CA GLN A 256 -19.38 -28.71 -27.88
C GLN A 256 -20.21 -27.57 -28.50
N GLY A 257 -21.09 -27.89 -29.46
CA GLY A 257 -21.89 -26.89 -30.17
C GLY A 257 -22.99 -26.25 -29.32
N SER A 258 -23.46 -26.94 -28.27
CA SER A 258 -24.48 -26.41 -27.37
C SER A 258 -23.90 -25.87 -26.06
N TRP A 259 -22.63 -26.17 -25.75
CA TRP A 259 -22.02 -25.84 -24.46
C TRP A 259 -22.00 -24.34 -24.18
N LYS A 260 -22.47 -23.96 -22.99
CA LYS A 260 -22.62 -22.56 -22.57
C LYS A 260 -21.50 -22.07 -21.65
N GLY A 261 -20.50 -22.91 -21.37
CA GLY A 261 -19.31 -22.53 -20.62
C GLY A 261 -19.18 -23.13 -19.22
N CYS A 262 -20.11 -23.95 -18.73
CA CYS A 262 -19.99 -24.50 -17.38
C CYS A 262 -19.06 -25.71 -17.29
N VAL A 263 -18.29 -25.78 -16.20
CA VAL A 263 -17.45 -26.92 -15.84
C VAL A 263 -17.68 -27.32 -14.39
N VAL A 264 -17.53 -28.62 -14.11
CA VAL A 264 -17.60 -29.18 -12.74
C VAL A 264 -16.19 -29.53 -12.24
N ASP A 265 -16.08 -30.09 -11.03
CA ASP A 265 -14.78 -30.45 -10.47
C ASP A 265 -14.02 -31.45 -11.33
N ARG A 266 -12.71 -31.43 -11.18
CA ARG A 266 -11.79 -32.43 -11.75
C ARG A 266 -11.82 -33.74 -10.98
N ASP A 267 -11.16 -34.78 -11.49
CA ASP A 267 -11.18 -36.07 -10.79
C ASP A 267 -10.31 -35.96 -9.55
N GLU A 268 -10.64 -36.70 -8.51
CA GLU A 268 -9.75 -36.79 -7.37
C GLU A 268 -8.35 -37.27 -7.78
N PRO A 269 -7.29 -36.70 -7.20
CA PRO A 269 -7.29 -35.69 -6.13
C PRO A 269 -7.24 -34.23 -6.65
N TYR A 270 -7.52 -33.98 -7.93
CA TYR A 270 -7.38 -32.67 -8.59
C TYR A 270 -8.58 -31.73 -8.40
N ASP A 271 -9.66 -32.23 -7.83
CA ASP A 271 -10.87 -31.49 -7.45
C ASP A 271 -10.59 -30.39 -6.43
N VAL A 272 -9.63 -30.62 -5.52
CA VAL A 272 -9.21 -29.65 -4.48
C VAL A 272 -7.89 -28.92 -4.78
N LEU A 273 -7.28 -29.21 -5.94
CA LEU A 273 -5.99 -28.64 -6.34
C LEU A 273 -6.18 -27.59 -7.43
N ILE A 274 -5.19 -26.69 -7.55
CA ILE A 274 -5.10 -25.71 -8.66
C ILE A 274 -3.98 -26.07 -9.65
N SER A 275 -3.45 -27.30 -9.60
CA SER A 275 -2.41 -27.75 -10.52
C SER A 275 -2.89 -27.63 -11.98
N PRO A 276 -2.06 -27.15 -12.92
CA PRO A 276 -2.48 -27.00 -14.31
C PRO A 276 -2.98 -28.33 -14.91
N PRO A 277 -4.08 -28.31 -15.69
CA PRO A 277 -4.50 -29.46 -16.48
C PRO A 277 -3.40 -29.89 -17.46
N VAL A 278 -3.21 -31.19 -17.63
CA VAL A 278 -2.21 -31.77 -18.52
C VAL A 278 -2.91 -32.51 -19.65
N ALA A 279 -2.67 -32.07 -20.89
CA ALA A 279 -3.20 -32.73 -22.07
C ALA A 279 -2.81 -34.22 -22.09
N GLY A 280 -3.80 -35.10 -22.25
CA GLY A 280 -3.61 -36.56 -22.21
C GLY A 280 -3.74 -37.20 -20.83
N SER A 281 -3.89 -36.43 -19.75
CA SER A 281 -4.23 -36.94 -18.42
C SER A 281 -5.67 -36.56 -18.05
N ASP A 282 -6.61 -37.45 -18.36
CA ASP A 282 -8.06 -37.19 -18.26
C ASP A 282 -8.49 -36.72 -16.86
N ALA A 283 -7.88 -37.26 -15.80
CA ALA A 283 -8.17 -36.89 -14.41
C ALA A 283 -7.90 -35.41 -14.10
N THR A 284 -6.95 -34.80 -14.83
CA THR A 284 -6.54 -33.39 -14.63
C THR A 284 -7.38 -32.39 -15.41
N LEU A 285 -8.23 -32.85 -16.34
CA LEU A 285 -9.04 -32.01 -17.22
C LEU A 285 -10.36 -31.63 -16.54
N PHE A 286 -10.82 -30.41 -16.80
CA PHE A 286 -12.12 -29.93 -16.33
C PHE A 286 -13.25 -30.55 -17.16
N PRO A 287 -14.19 -31.29 -16.55
CA PRO A 287 -15.33 -31.84 -17.28
C PRO A 287 -16.32 -30.74 -17.64
N ALA A 288 -16.67 -30.65 -18.92
CA ALA A 288 -17.74 -29.80 -19.38
C ALA A 288 -19.08 -30.26 -18.79
N ASN A 289 -19.88 -29.28 -18.35
CA ASN A 289 -21.26 -29.48 -17.91
C ASN A 289 -22.22 -28.60 -18.70
N GLN A 290 -23.48 -29.03 -18.80
CA GLN A 290 -24.49 -28.29 -19.52
C GLN A 290 -25.89 -28.44 -18.92
N ASN A 291 -26.35 -29.68 -18.73
CA ASN A 291 -27.67 -29.97 -18.18
C ASN A 291 -27.56 -31.12 -17.19
N ASP A 292 -27.83 -30.89 -15.93
CA ASP A 292 -28.03 -31.95 -14.93
C ASP A 292 -29.22 -31.61 -14.03
N ILE A 293 -29.54 -32.51 -13.08
CA ILE A 293 -30.68 -32.34 -12.18
C ILE A 293 -30.52 -31.13 -11.23
N TYR A 294 -29.31 -30.62 -11.09
CA TYR A 294 -28.90 -29.48 -10.28
C TYR A 294 -28.45 -28.27 -11.12
N ASN A 295 -28.29 -28.38 -12.43
CA ASN A 295 -28.03 -27.24 -13.31
C ASN A 295 -28.77 -27.45 -14.63
N ASN A 296 -29.89 -26.73 -14.79
CA ASN A 296 -30.57 -26.69 -16.07
C ASN A 296 -29.98 -25.58 -16.95
N GLN A 297 -29.17 -25.97 -17.92
CA GLN A 297 -28.65 -25.13 -19.00
C GLN A 297 -27.56 -24.11 -18.64
N CYS A 298 -26.73 -24.31 -17.61
CA CYS A 298 -25.61 -23.43 -17.28
C CYS A 298 -26.05 -21.95 -17.22
N SER A 299 -26.92 -21.64 -16.26
CA SER A 299 -27.48 -20.28 -16.09
C SER A 299 -26.51 -19.31 -15.40
N LEU A 300 -25.38 -19.80 -14.88
CA LEU A 300 -24.36 -18.98 -14.23
C LEU A 300 -23.77 -17.95 -15.20
N ARG A 301 -23.53 -16.75 -14.68
CA ARG A 301 -22.71 -15.75 -15.38
C ARG A 301 -21.27 -16.26 -15.52
N PRO A 302 -20.59 -15.98 -16.64
CA PRO A 302 -19.17 -16.29 -16.78
C PRO A 302 -18.35 -15.62 -15.67
N LEU A 303 -17.31 -16.32 -15.20
CA LEU A 303 -16.30 -15.72 -14.34
C LEU A 303 -15.68 -14.51 -15.04
N VAL A 304 -15.31 -13.52 -14.24
CA VAL A 304 -14.68 -12.29 -14.71
C VAL A 304 -13.28 -12.23 -14.13
N PRO A 305 -12.22 -12.27 -14.96
CA PRO A 305 -10.84 -12.09 -14.49
C PRO A 305 -10.64 -10.75 -13.77
N LEU A 306 -9.54 -10.62 -13.03
CA LEU A 306 -9.21 -9.41 -12.26
C LEU A 306 -9.23 -8.17 -13.18
N SER A 307 -10.08 -7.20 -12.88
CA SER A 307 -10.35 -6.03 -13.71
C SER A 307 -10.38 -4.75 -12.90
N THR A 308 -10.08 -3.63 -13.56
CA THR A 308 -10.28 -2.26 -13.04
C THR A 308 -11.61 -1.65 -13.50
N ASN A 309 -12.40 -2.36 -14.32
CA ASN A 309 -13.70 -1.88 -14.78
C ASN A 309 -14.80 -2.20 -13.77
N PHE A 310 -14.85 -1.42 -12.69
CA PHE A 310 -15.80 -1.63 -11.60
C PHE A 310 -17.27 -1.53 -12.03
N SER A 311 -17.59 -0.71 -13.04
CA SER A 311 -18.96 -0.62 -13.58
C SER A 311 -19.42 -1.92 -14.25
N MET A 312 -18.54 -2.55 -15.03
CA MET A 312 -18.80 -3.85 -15.64
C MET A 312 -18.96 -4.94 -14.57
N LEU A 313 -18.10 -4.96 -13.55
CA LEU A 313 -18.20 -5.91 -12.43
C LEU A 313 -19.55 -5.81 -11.71
N LYS A 314 -20.01 -4.58 -11.41
CA LYS A 314 -21.32 -4.35 -10.79
C LYS A 314 -22.47 -4.81 -11.70
N THR A 315 -22.35 -4.59 -13.02
CA THR A 315 -23.33 -5.07 -14.01
C THR A 315 -23.40 -6.59 -14.06
N GLU A 316 -22.26 -7.28 -13.99
CA GLU A 316 -22.22 -8.75 -13.93
C GLU A 316 -22.87 -9.29 -12.65
N ILE A 317 -22.64 -8.64 -11.50
CA ILE A 317 -23.33 -8.95 -10.24
C ILE A 317 -24.85 -8.76 -10.37
N ASP A 318 -25.31 -7.66 -10.97
CA ASP A 318 -26.74 -7.42 -11.15
C ASP A 318 -27.42 -8.49 -12.02
N ASN A 319 -26.69 -9.07 -12.97
CA ASN A 319 -27.17 -10.13 -13.86
C ASN A 319 -27.10 -11.54 -13.26
N MET A 320 -26.60 -11.71 -12.03
CA MET A 320 -26.57 -13.01 -11.37
C MET A 320 -27.97 -13.50 -11.00
N THR A 321 -28.19 -14.80 -11.09
CA THR A 321 -29.44 -15.45 -10.69
C THR A 321 -29.11 -16.69 -9.88
N GLY A 322 -29.91 -16.96 -8.85
CA GLY A 322 -29.79 -18.19 -8.08
C GLY A 322 -30.33 -19.37 -8.88
N GLY A 323 -29.67 -20.51 -8.79
CA GLY A 323 -30.11 -21.75 -9.43
C GLY A 323 -29.24 -22.93 -9.04
N GLY A 324 -29.89 -24.08 -8.87
CA GLY A 324 -29.19 -25.35 -8.72
C GLY A 324 -28.77 -25.73 -7.31
N GLY A 325 -27.92 -26.76 -7.23
CA GLY A 325 -27.29 -27.23 -5.99
C GLY A 325 -26.01 -26.46 -5.66
N THR A 326 -25.41 -26.75 -4.50
CA THR A 326 -24.28 -26.04 -3.92
C THR A 326 -23.05 -26.92 -3.89
N ASN A 327 -22.01 -26.52 -4.62
CA ASN A 327 -20.66 -27.07 -4.51
C ASN A 327 -19.71 -25.96 -4.06
N THR A 328 -19.42 -25.93 -2.76
CA THR A 328 -18.57 -24.91 -2.15
C THR A 328 -17.11 -25.04 -2.59
N THR A 329 -16.64 -26.28 -2.76
CA THR A 329 -15.27 -26.60 -3.16
C THR A 329 -14.92 -26.01 -4.52
N ILE A 330 -15.80 -26.18 -5.53
CA ILE A 330 -15.53 -25.65 -6.87
C ILE A 330 -15.41 -24.12 -6.87
N GLY A 331 -16.29 -23.44 -6.13
CA GLY A 331 -16.21 -21.98 -5.96
C GLY A 331 -14.89 -21.55 -5.35
N PHE A 332 -14.46 -22.23 -4.28
CA PHE A 332 -13.21 -21.91 -3.59
C PHE A 332 -11.98 -22.16 -4.48
N VAL A 333 -11.93 -23.31 -5.16
CA VAL A 333 -10.82 -23.67 -6.05
C VAL A 333 -10.71 -22.69 -7.21
N TRP A 334 -11.82 -22.30 -7.85
CA TRP A 334 -11.78 -21.30 -8.92
C TRP A 334 -11.44 -19.90 -8.41
N GLY A 335 -11.89 -19.52 -7.21
CA GLY A 335 -11.44 -18.30 -6.54
C GLY A 335 -9.93 -18.29 -6.31
N TRP A 336 -9.40 -19.39 -5.77
CA TRP A 336 -7.96 -19.55 -5.52
C TRP A 336 -7.17 -19.53 -6.82
N GLN A 337 -7.67 -20.22 -7.84
CA GLN A 337 -7.09 -20.25 -9.17
C GLN A 337 -7.03 -18.83 -9.76
N MET A 338 -8.12 -18.04 -9.66
CA MET A 338 -8.16 -16.68 -10.20
C MET A 338 -7.14 -15.74 -9.54
N LEU A 339 -6.83 -15.91 -8.25
CA LEU A 339 -5.81 -15.11 -7.54
C LEU A 339 -4.37 -15.63 -7.72
N THR A 340 -4.18 -16.81 -8.29
CA THR A 340 -2.86 -17.43 -8.40
C THR A 340 -2.15 -17.03 -9.69
N HIS A 341 -0.97 -16.44 -9.57
CA HIS A 341 -0.16 -16.06 -10.71
C HIS A 341 0.17 -17.26 -11.62
N GLY A 342 -0.10 -17.11 -12.93
CA GLY A 342 0.18 -18.15 -13.92
C GLY A 342 -0.79 -19.33 -13.90
N ALA A 343 -1.81 -19.31 -13.05
CA ALA A 343 -2.85 -20.33 -13.06
C ALA A 343 -3.80 -20.18 -14.26
N LEU A 344 -4.53 -21.25 -14.58
CA LEU A 344 -5.44 -21.29 -15.71
C LEU A 344 -6.51 -20.19 -15.61
N LEU A 345 -6.67 -19.39 -16.67
CA LEU A 345 -7.58 -18.24 -16.75
C LEU A 345 -7.33 -17.13 -15.71
N SER A 346 -6.20 -17.14 -15.01
CA SER A 346 -5.80 -16.06 -14.11
C SER A 346 -4.93 -15.03 -14.82
N ASN A 347 -5.20 -13.76 -14.53
CA ASN A 347 -4.35 -12.62 -14.85
C ASN A 347 -3.78 -11.95 -13.59
N ALA A 348 -3.68 -12.71 -12.49
CA ALA A 348 -3.12 -12.23 -11.23
C ALA A 348 -1.63 -11.94 -11.37
N LEU A 349 -1.17 -10.89 -10.70
CA LEU A 349 0.25 -10.54 -10.62
C LEU A 349 1.00 -11.56 -9.78
N ALA A 350 2.30 -11.64 -10.01
CA ALA A 350 3.20 -12.39 -9.15
C ALA A 350 3.07 -11.88 -7.70
N PRO A 351 3.09 -12.76 -6.69
CA PRO A 351 2.98 -12.35 -5.30
C PRO A 351 4.17 -11.46 -4.91
N ASP A 352 3.88 -10.33 -4.29
CA ASP A 352 4.86 -9.44 -3.66
C ASP A 352 4.36 -9.05 -2.27
N PRO A 353 4.91 -9.62 -1.17
CA PRO A 353 4.44 -9.35 0.18
C PRO A 353 4.54 -7.90 0.62
N ASN A 354 5.36 -7.08 -0.05
CA ASN A 354 5.59 -5.68 0.30
C ASN A 354 4.72 -4.74 -0.54
N GLU A 355 4.32 -5.14 -1.74
CA GLU A 355 3.61 -4.28 -2.69
C GLU A 355 2.20 -4.75 -3.09
N LEU A 356 1.83 -6.00 -2.80
CA LEU A 356 0.57 -6.60 -3.26
C LEU A 356 -0.07 -7.49 -2.19
N ASP A 357 -1.28 -7.12 -1.78
CA ASP A 357 -2.15 -8.00 -1.02
C ASP A 357 -3.15 -8.69 -1.96
N LYS A 358 -3.39 -9.98 -1.69
CA LYS A 358 -4.35 -10.82 -2.42
C LYS A 358 -5.42 -11.29 -1.45
N VAL A 359 -6.68 -11.03 -1.76
CA VAL A 359 -7.81 -11.30 -0.86
C VAL A 359 -8.90 -12.07 -1.59
N MET A 360 -9.31 -13.21 -1.01
CA MET A 360 -10.51 -13.91 -1.42
C MET A 360 -11.65 -13.54 -0.48
N VAL A 361 -12.74 -13.04 -1.04
CA VAL A 361 -13.99 -12.86 -0.30
C VAL A 361 -14.96 -13.92 -0.79
N TYR A 362 -15.29 -14.84 0.11
CA TYR A 362 -16.13 -15.99 -0.17
C TYR A 362 -17.49 -15.80 0.50
N LEU A 363 -18.56 -15.65 -0.28
CA LEU A 363 -19.93 -15.44 0.21
C LEU A 363 -20.82 -16.62 -0.19
N THR A 364 -21.38 -17.31 0.80
CA THR A 364 -22.31 -18.44 0.65
C THR A 364 -23.38 -18.43 1.74
N ASP A 365 -24.55 -19.01 1.47
CA ASP A 365 -25.70 -19.03 2.40
C ASP A 365 -26.07 -20.42 2.94
N GLY A 366 -25.31 -21.47 2.63
CA GLY A 366 -25.71 -22.82 2.98
C GLY A 366 -24.61 -23.88 2.91
N ASP A 367 -24.96 -25.05 3.45
CA ASP A 367 -24.11 -26.22 3.45
C ASP A 367 -23.86 -26.76 2.04
N ASN A 368 -22.72 -27.43 1.87
CA ASN A 368 -22.41 -28.12 0.63
C ASN A 368 -23.44 -29.23 0.35
N THR A 369 -24.11 -29.17 -0.79
CA THR A 369 -25.14 -30.16 -1.18
C THR A 369 -24.68 -31.09 -2.30
N TYR A 370 -23.55 -30.78 -2.95
CA TYR A 370 -23.02 -31.54 -4.06
C TYR A 370 -21.49 -31.50 -4.11
N ASN A 371 -20.89 -32.61 -4.55
CA ASN A 371 -19.53 -32.67 -5.07
C ASN A 371 -19.50 -33.66 -6.24
N ARG A 372 -18.36 -33.76 -6.93
CA ARG A 372 -18.19 -34.70 -8.04
C ARG A 372 -18.50 -36.17 -7.70
N GLN A 373 -18.31 -36.59 -6.45
CA GLN A 373 -18.59 -37.97 -6.01
C GLN A 373 -20.07 -38.23 -5.63
N GLY A 374 -20.93 -37.22 -5.71
CA GLY A 374 -22.36 -37.34 -5.50
C GLY A 374 -22.86 -36.73 -4.18
N ILE A 375 -24.16 -36.88 -3.92
CA ILE A 375 -24.83 -36.28 -2.76
C ILE A 375 -24.36 -36.97 -1.48
N GLY A 376 -23.94 -36.19 -0.48
CA GLY A 376 -23.82 -36.67 0.91
C GLY A 376 -22.48 -37.25 1.34
N SER A 377 -21.40 -37.09 0.57
CA SER A 377 -20.05 -37.32 1.10
C SER A 377 -19.47 -36.03 1.66
N CYS A 378 -19.91 -35.65 2.87
CA CYS A 378 -19.12 -34.78 3.74
C CYS A 378 -18.06 -35.65 4.41
N ASN A 379 -17.07 -36.11 3.64
CA ASN A 379 -15.82 -36.58 4.21
C ASN A 379 -14.74 -35.63 3.73
N GLY A 380 -14.17 -34.93 4.70
CA GLY A 380 -13.24 -33.81 4.52
C GLY A 380 -11.84 -34.20 4.08
#